data_AF-A0A644WGJ5-F1
#
_entry.id   AF-A0A644WGJ5-F1
#
_cell.length_a   1.000
_cell.length_b   1.000
_cell.length_c   1.000
_cell.angle_alpha   90.00
_cell.angle_beta   90.00
_cell.angle_gamma   90.00
#
_symmetry.space_group_name_H-M   'P 1'
#
loop_
_entity.id
_entity.type
_entity.pdbx_description
1 polymer ?
#
loop_
_entity_poly.entity_id
_entity_poly.type
_entity_poly.pdbx_seq_one_letter_code
_entity_poly.pdbx_strand_id
1 'polypeptide(L)'
;MPFEDAKIEVILEELVEMVNIKVNPSEHGIITTNAVDNQIAKGKDLVITVTPEQGYKLASLIINGEDITKFVEDNKLTYKEVNENLEITTTFILDTNKEDLSKLIAALSNEKIIEKLLDGVSQDIVDEFNNTLSNAKKVSENINSTQQAIDEAASALRTAIQKVIDFERVNKEVLKDYIKEVENLDLSKYTDTTIAEFKNALNNAKNVLNNDSATQDEVDKALSKLKAAKGALTKVNENPGTGNPDPNPGTENPTPNPGTENPNEGNGKGNEDLSLPGTGDDSSLNKYMFVVLSLSAGLYLLLRKNKKAKLN
;
A
#
# COMPACT_ATOMS: atom_id res chain seq x y z
N MET A 1 -59.12 -22.31 86.46
CA MET A 1 -58.44 -22.18 85.15
C MET A 1 -57.34 -21.16 85.32
N PRO A 2 -56.05 -21.51 85.17
CA PRO A 2 -54.99 -20.51 85.03
C PRO A 2 -54.87 -20.10 83.55
N PHE A 3 -54.67 -18.81 83.30
CA PHE A 3 -54.31 -18.31 81.97
C PHE A 3 -52.82 -18.58 81.75
N GLU A 4 -52.52 -19.27 80.66
CA GLU A 4 -51.16 -19.56 80.22
C GLU A 4 -50.61 -18.32 79.53
N ASP A 5 -49.51 -17.76 80.04
CA ASP A 5 -48.85 -16.60 79.46
C ASP A 5 -48.32 -16.95 78.06
N ALA A 6 -49.00 -16.46 77.03
CA ALA A 6 -48.56 -16.62 75.65
C ALA A 6 -47.27 -15.80 75.43
N LYS A 7 -46.14 -16.50 75.28
CA LYS A 7 -44.91 -15.91 74.76
C LYS A 7 -45.07 -15.69 73.25
N ILE A 8 -45.02 -14.43 72.83
CA ILE A 8 -44.92 -14.05 71.42
C ILE A 8 -43.44 -14.05 71.06
N GLU A 9 -43.01 -15.01 70.24
CA GLU A 9 -41.69 -15.03 69.63
C GLU A 9 -41.75 -14.22 68.33
N VAL A 10 -41.12 -13.05 68.32
CA VAL A 10 -40.98 -12.24 67.11
C VAL A 10 -39.75 -12.72 66.36
N ILE A 11 -39.96 -13.45 65.27
CA ILE A 11 -38.90 -13.79 64.32
C ILE A 11 -38.67 -12.55 63.45
N LEU A 12 -37.57 -11.83 63.64
CA LEU A 12 -37.12 -10.84 62.67
C LEU A 12 -36.51 -11.61 61.48
N GLU A 13 -37.27 -11.76 60.40
CA GLU A 13 -36.68 -12.12 59.11
C GLU A 13 -35.81 -10.96 58.64
N GLU A 14 -34.50 -11.21 58.51
CA GLU A 14 -33.56 -10.25 57.96
C GLU A 14 -33.94 -9.97 56.50
N LEU A 15 -34.50 -8.78 56.22
CA LEU A 15 -34.84 -8.35 54.87
C LEU A 15 -33.55 -8.18 54.07
N VAL A 16 -33.25 -9.15 53.21
CA VAL A 16 -32.16 -9.06 52.25
C VAL A 16 -32.58 -8.09 51.15
N GLU A 17 -31.94 -6.93 51.09
CA GLU A 17 -32.15 -5.95 50.02
C GLU A 17 -31.65 -6.55 48.70
N MET A 18 -32.53 -6.63 47.70
CA MET A 18 -32.23 -7.19 46.38
C MET A 18 -32.04 -6.08 45.35
N VAL A 19 -31.13 -6.32 44.41
CA VAL A 19 -30.76 -5.40 43.34
C VAL A 19 -31.06 -6.07 42.00
N ASN A 20 -31.62 -5.31 41.05
CA ASN A 20 -31.99 -5.82 39.73
C ASN A 20 -30.78 -5.84 38.78
N ILE A 21 -30.63 -6.94 38.05
CA ILE A 21 -29.62 -7.15 37.02
C ILE A 21 -30.33 -7.31 35.68
N LYS A 22 -30.23 -6.31 34.83
CA LYS A 22 -30.76 -6.33 33.47
C LYS A 22 -29.65 -6.71 32.50
N VAL A 23 -29.74 -7.89 31.91
CA VAL A 23 -28.87 -8.30 30.80
C VAL A 23 -29.60 -8.02 29.48
N ASN A 24 -29.08 -7.07 28.69
CA ASN A 24 -29.64 -6.79 27.38
C ASN A 24 -29.28 -7.93 26.41
N PRO A 25 -30.21 -8.33 25.52
CA PRO A 25 -29.91 -9.30 24.48
C PRO A 25 -28.74 -8.85 23.61
N SER A 26 -27.89 -9.80 23.24
CA SER A 26 -26.77 -9.60 22.32
C SER A 26 -26.89 -10.54 21.13
N GLU A 27 -26.44 -10.08 19.97
CA GLU A 27 -26.22 -10.96 18.83
C GLU A 27 -24.86 -11.64 18.96
N HIS A 28 -24.72 -12.85 18.42
CA HIS A 28 -23.44 -13.56 18.31
C HIS A 28 -22.70 -13.88 19.63
N GLY A 29 -23.44 -13.94 20.71
CA GLY A 29 -22.94 -14.36 22.00
C GLY A 29 -24.01 -14.34 23.07
N ILE A 30 -23.72 -14.99 24.19
CA ILE A 30 -24.61 -15.13 25.33
C ILE A 30 -23.91 -14.58 26.57
N ILE A 31 -24.66 -13.83 27.38
CA ILE A 31 -24.25 -13.37 28.69
C ILE A 31 -25.08 -14.08 29.75
N THR A 32 -24.40 -14.70 30.70
CA THR A 32 -25.05 -15.31 31.88
C THR A 32 -24.47 -14.71 33.15
N THR A 33 -25.25 -14.67 34.22
CA THR A 33 -24.80 -14.23 35.53
C THR A 33 -25.13 -15.26 36.61
N ASN A 34 -24.57 -15.09 37.81
CA ASN A 34 -24.99 -15.83 39.00
C ASN A 34 -26.22 -15.23 39.69
N ALA A 35 -26.87 -14.22 39.11
CA ALA A 35 -28.11 -13.66 39.65
C ALA A 35 -29.25 -14.67 39.50
N VAL A 36 -30.15 -14.72 40.48
CA VAL A 36 -31.34 -15.57 40.47
C VAL A 36 -32.53 -14.70 40.15
N ASP A 37 -33.34 -15.10 39.17
CA ASP A 37 -34.50 -14.31 38.70
C ASP A 37 -34.17 -12.86 38.39
N ASN A 38 -33.01 -12.62 37.76
CA ASN A 38 -32.46 -11.29 37.45
C ASN A 38 -32.22 -10.40 38.68
N GLN A 39 -32.02 -10.99 39.86
CA GLN A 39 -31.74 -10.25 41.10
C GLN A 39 -30.53 -10.83 41.85
N ILE A 40 -29.85 -9.96 42.59
CA ILE A 40 -28.76 -10.34 43.50
C ILE A 40 -28.87 -9.55 44.81
N ALA A 41 -28.49 -10.17 45.92
CA ALA A 41 -28.47 -9.50 47.21
C ALA A 41 -27.42 -8.39 47.22
N LYS A 42 -27.78 -7.23 47.79
CA LYS A 42 -26.91 -6.06 47.89
C LYS A 42 -25.61 -6.39 48.63
N GLY A 43 -24.50 -5.86 48.12
CA GLY A 43 -23.15 -6.14 48.62
C GLY A 43 -22.59 -7.51 48.25
N LYS A 44 -23.30 -8.34 47.47
CA LYS A 44 -22.74 -9.58 46.91
C LYS A 44 -22.04 -9.32 45.58
N ASP A 45 -21.10 -10.20 45.27
CA ASP A 45 -20.38 -10.19 44.01
C ASP A 45 -21.22 -10.82 42.89
N LEU A 46 -21.33 -10.11 41.77
CA LEU A 46 -21.92 -10.60 40.54
C LEU A 46 -20.83 -11.21 39.66
N VAL A 47 -20.99 -12.48 39.30
CA VAL A 47 -20.13 -13.14 38.33
C VAL A 47 -20.84 -13.10 36.98
N ILE A 48 -20.23 -12.44 36.01
CA ILE A 48 -20.70 -12.35 34.64
C ILE A 48 -19.85 -13.30 33.81
N THR A 49 -20.49 -14.21 33.08
CA THR A 49 -19.83 -15.12 32.14
C THR A 49 -20.26 -14.78 30.73
N VAL A 50 -19.28 -14.55 29.87
CA VAL A 50 -19.41 -14.17 28.47
C VAL A 50 -19.15 -15.39 27.60
N THR A 51 -20.09 -15.78 26.75
CA THR A 51 -19.91 -16.91 25.83
C THR A 51 -20.13 -16.44 24.40
N PRO A 52 -19.07 -16.01 23.68
CA PRO A 52 -19.18 -15.69 22.26
C PRO A 52 -19.65 -16.90 21.44
N GLU A 53 -20.39 -16.65 20.37
CA GLU A 53 -20.67 -17.66 19.34
C GLU A 53 -19.37 -18.08 18.64
N GLN A 54 -19.35 -19.28 18.03
CA GLN A 54 -18.19 -19.75 17.28
C GLN A 54 -17.77 -18.75 16.20
N GLY A 55 -16.50 -18.35 16.22
CA GLY A 55 -15.94 -17.38 15.26
C GLY A 55 -16.14 -15.91 15.66
N TYR A 56 -16.68 -15.64 16.85
CA TYR A 56 -16.81 -14.30 17.42
C TYR A 56 -15.98 -14.17 18.70
N LYS A 57 -15.68 -12.92 19.05
CA LYS A 57 -15.05 -12.53 20.30
C LYS A 57 -15.78 -11.35 20.93
N LEU A 58 -15.59 -11.18 22.23
CA LEU A 58 -16.08 -10.00 22.94
C LEU A 58 -15.37 -8.74 22.41
N ALA A 59 -16.15 -7.78 21.94
CA ALA A 59 -15.67 -6.46 21.53
C ALA A 59 -15.87 -5.43 22.63
N SER A 60 -17.03 -5.48 23.30
CA SER A 60 -17.32 -4.63 24.44
C SER A 60 -18.26 -5.27 25.47
N LEU A 61 -18.03 -4.94 26.73
CA LEU A 61 -18.89 -5.19 27.88
C LEU A 61 -19.08 -3.86 28.61
N ILE A 62 -20.32 -3.37 28.64
CA ILE A 62 -20.70 -2.09 29.24
C ILE A 62 -21.65 -2.38 30.40
N ILE A 63 -21.36 -1.80 31.57
CA ILE A 63 -22.26 -1.82 32.74
C ILE A 63 -22.62 -0.38 33.10
N ASN A 64 -23.93 -0.06 33.15
CA ASN A 64 -24.43 1.28 33.50
C ASN A 64 -23.80 2.42 32.68
N GLY A 65 -23.40 2.13 31.43
CA GLY A 65 -22.76 3.08 30.52
C GLY A 65 -21.23 3.13 30.60
N GLU A 66 -20.59 2.43 31.54
CA GLU A 66 -19.13 2.33 31.64
C GLU A 66 -18.59 1.09 30.90
N ASP A 67 -17.59 1.29 30.03
CA ASP A 67 -16.87 0.20 29.37
C ASP A 67 -15.88 -0.46 30.33
N ILE A 68 -16.16 -1.72 30.66
CA ILE A 68 -15.39 -2.53 31.59
C ILE A 68 -14.74 -3.74 30.91
N THR A 69 -14.72 -3.78 29.59
CA THR A 69 -14.25 -4.92 28.77
C THR A 69 -12.86 -5.41 29.16
N LYS A 70 -11.96 -4.47 29.49
CA LYS A 70 -10.58 -4.75 29.90
C LYS A 70 -10.44 -5.58 31.19
N PHE A 71 -11.50 -5.68 31.99
CA PHE A 71 -11.51 -6.43 33.24
C PHE A 71 -12.06 -7.86 33.07
N VAL A 72 -12.48 -8.23 31.85
CA VAL A 72 -12.92 -9.59 31.55
C VAL A 72 -11.70 -10.47 31.34
N GLU A 73 -11.56 -11.50 32.17
CA GLU A 73 -10.48 -12.49 32.12
C GLU A 73 -11.11 -13.89 31.97
N ASP A 74 -10.57 -14.71 31.06
CA ASP A 74 -11.08 -16.07 30.80
C ASP A 74 -12.61 -16.12 30.62
N ASN A 75 -13.15 -15.18 29.83
CA ASN A 75 -14.58 -15.04 29.55
C ASN A 75 -15.44 -14.79 30.80
N LYS A 76 -14.84 -14.33 31.89
CA LYS A 76 -15.52 -14.01 33.14
C LYS A 76 -15.12 -12.64 33.68
N LEU A 77 -16.05 -12.04 34.40
CA LEU A 77 -15.83 -10.85 35.21
C LEU A 77 -16.51 -11.05 36.56
N THR A 78 -15.81 -10.72 37.63
CA THR A 78 -16.41 -10.59 38.96
C THR A 78 -16.58 -9.11 39.28
N TYR A 79 -17.82 -8.63 39.19
CA TYR A 79 -18.20 -7.30 39.63
C TYR A 79 -18.49 -7.34 41.13
N LYS A 80 -17.63 -6.70 41.93
CA LYS A 80 -17.67 -6.81 43.38
C LYS A 80 -18.75 -5.92 43.99
N GLU A 81 -19.33 -6.39 45.08
CA GLU A 81 -20.20 -5.61 45.97
C GLU A 81 -21.29 -4.81 45.22
N VAL A 82 -22.22 -5.51 44.56
CA VAL A 82 -23.31 -4.85 43.82
C VAL A 82 -24.20 -4.04 44.78
N ASN A 83 -24.25 -2.72 44.60
CA ASN A 83 -24.99 -1.81 45.47
C ASN A 83 -26.14 -1.06 44.77
N GLU A 84 -26.26 -1.19 43.45
CA GLU A 84 -27.25 -0.51 42.63
C GLU A 84 -27.65 -1.38 41.43
N ASN A 85 -28.82 -1.10 40.87
CA ASN A 85 -29.30 -1.83 39.69
C ASN A 85 -28.29 -1.73 38.56
N LEU A 86 -28.02 -2.86 37.91
CA LEU A 86 -27.06 -2.93 36.81
C LEU A 86 -27.78 -3.22 35.50
N GLU A 87 -27.40 -2.47 34.47
CA GLU A 87 -27.73 -2.75 33.07
C GLU A 87 -26.47 -3.15 32.32
N ILE A 88 -26.49 -4.35 31.75
CA ILE A 88 -25.35 -4.98 31.07
C ILE A 88 -25.64 -5.02 29.58
N THR A 89 -24.76 -4.45 28.77
CA THR A 89 -24.81 -4.47 27.31
C THR A 89 -23.50 -5.01 26.76
N THR A 90 -23.56 -5.81 25.70
CA THR A 90 -22.36 -6.38 25.07
C THR A 90 -22.41 -6.27 23.56
N THR A 91 -21.21 -6.18 22.97
CA THR A 91 -21.02 -6.26 21.52
C THR A 91 -20.01 -7.36 21.24
N PHE A 92 -20.36 -8.24 20.29
CA PHE A 92 -19.47 -9.27 19.78
C PHE A 92 -19.07 -8.93 18.34
N ILE A 93 -17.82 -9.20 17.99
CA ILE A 93 -17.30 -9.02 16.62
C ILE A 93 -16.69 -10.32 16.13
N LEU A 94 -16.53 -10.46 14.82
CA LEU A 94 -15.82 -11.61 14.25
C LEU A 94 -14.39 -11.69 14.81
N ASP A 95 -13.99 -12.89 15.19
CA ASP A 95 -12.63 -13.16 15.63
C ASP A 95 -11.74 -13.44 14.42
N THR A 96 -11.23 -12.37 13.83
CA THR A 96 -10.34 -12.43 12.66
C THR A 96 -8.94 -11.93 12.97
N ASN A 97 -7.96 -12.45 12.21
CA ASN A 97 -6.58 -12.04 12.27
C ASN A 97 -6.26 -11.11 11.09
N LYS A 98 -5.84 -9.88 11.42
CA LYS A 98 -5.47 -8.83 10.46
C LYS A 98 -3.98 -8.53 10.43
N GLU A 99 -3.17 -9.22 11.22
CA GLU A 99 -1.77 -8.91 11.46
C GLU A 99 -0.97 -8.78 10.15
N ASP A 100 -1.15 -9.73 9.23
CA ASP A 100 -0.46 -9.72 7.93
C ASP A 100 -0.86 -8.54 7.05
N LEU A 101 -2.16 -8.24 6.98
CA LEU A 101 -2.68 -7.12 6.21
C LEU A 101 -2.20 -5.78 6.80
N SER A 102 -2.25 -5.64 8.12
CA SER A 102 -1.78 -4.45 8.82
C SER A 102 -0.27 -4.23 8.67
N LYS A 103 0.55 -5.29 8.73
CA LYS A 103 1.99 -5.20 8.47
C LYS A 103 2.29 -4.76 7.04
N LEU A 104 1.54 -5.29 6.06
CA LEU A 104 1.71 -4.91 4.65
C LEU A 104 1.37 -3.44 4.41
N ILE A 105 0.26 -2.96 4.98
CA ILE A 105 -0.14 -1.54 4.89
C ILE A 105 0.87 -0.65 5.61
N ALA A 106 1.36 -1.06 6.78
CA ALA A 106 2.35 -0.30 7.54
C ALA A 106 3.66 -0.11 6.75
N ALA A 107 4.13 -1.14 6.03
CA ALA A 107 5.30 -1.06 5.17
C ALA A 107 5.11 -0.05 4.01
N LEU A 108 3.87 0.16 3.57
CA LEU A 108 3.47 1.13 2.55
C LEU A 108 2.97 2.46 3.13
N SER A 109 3.21 2.76 4.40
CA SER A 109 2.72 4.02 5.00
C SER A 109 3.66 5.21 4.79
N ASN A 110 4.87 4.99 4.28
CA ASN A 110 5.82 6.04 3.99
C ASN A 110 5.68 6.54 2.54
N GLU A 111 5.23 7.78 2.39
CA GLU A 111 4.99 8.42 1.09
C GLU A 111 6.23 8.45 0.20
N LYS A 112 7.43 8.72 0.75
CA LYS A 112 8.68 8.73 -0.03
C LYS A 112 9.06 7.35 -0.57
N ILE A 113 8.68 6.28 0.14
CA ILE A 113 8.89 4.91 -0.34
C ILE A 113 7.96 4.65 -1.51
N ILE A 114 6.70 5.04 -1.40
CA ILE A 114 5.72 4.87 -2.48
C ILE A 114 6.15 5.67 -3.72
N GLU A 115 6.53 6.94 -3.55
CA GLU A 115 7.01 7.79 -4.65
C GLU A 115 8.16 7.12 -5.42
N LYS A 116 9.20 6.66 -4.71
CA LYS A 116 10.33 5.97 -5.33
C LYS A 116 9.95 4.62 -5.93
N LEU A 117 9.06 3.87 -5.28
CA LEU A 117 8.58 2.57 -5.74
C LEU A 117 7.80 2.71 -7.05
N LEU A 118 7.06 3.80 -7.23
CA LEU A 118 6.22 4.06 -8.40
C LEU A 118 6.91 4.88 -9.50
N ASP A 119 8.13 5.37 -9.26
CA ASP A 119 8.88 6.18 -10.22
C ASP A 119 9.15 5.44 -11.55
N GLY A 120 8.74 6.04 -12.67
CA GLY A 120 8.87 5.43 -13.98
C GLY A 120 7.96 4.20 -14.22
N VAL A 121 6.98 3.96 -13.35
CA VAL A 121 5.93 2.93 -13.56
C VAL A 121 4.78 3.53 -14.35
N SER A 122 4.15 2.76 -15.24
CA SER A 122 3.01 3.23 -16.02
C SER A 122 1.79 3.55 -15.15
N GLN A 123 1.01 4.56 -15.55
CA GLN A 123 -0.09 5.08 -14.74
C GLN A 123 -1.18 4.04 -14.44
N ASP A 124 -1.45 3.13 -15.36
CA ASP A 124 -2.42 2.04 -15.16
C ASP A 124 -2.02 1.10 -14.01
N ILE A 125 -0.74 0.77 -13.88
CA ILE A 125 -0.21 -0.04 -12.77
C ILE A 125 -0.19 0.77 -11.48
N VAL A 126 0.16 2.06 -11.55
CA VAL A 126 0.09 2.98 -10.41
C VAL A 126 -1.33 3.08 -9.86
N ASP A 127 -2.33 3.23 -10.72
CA ASP A 127 -3.74 3.29 -10.36
C ASP A 127 -4.21 1.97 -9.75
N GLU A 128 -3.83 0.82 -10.35
CA GLU A 128 -4.15 -0.50 -9.80
C GLU A 128 -3.56 -0.67 -8.38
N PHE A 129 -2.30 -0.29 -8.17
CA PHE A 129 -1.64 -0.32 -6.87
C PHE A 129 -2.36 0.57 -5.85
N ASN A 130 -2.64 1.82 -6.20
CA ASN A 130 -3.29 2.77 -5.29
C ASN A 130 -4.72 2.35 -4.92
N ASN A 131 -5.50 1.87 -5.90
CA ASN A 131 -6.85 1.35 -5.66
C ASN A 131 -6.81 0.13 -4.74
N THR A 132 -5.86 -0.78 -4.96
CA THR A 132 -5.73 -1.98 -4.14
C THR A 132 -5.27 -1.65 -2.72
N LEU A 133 -4.34 -0.71 -2.55
CA LEU A 133 -3.92 -0.21 -1.23
C LEU A 133 -5.09 0.47 -0.49
N SER A 134 -5.89 1.25 -1.20
CA SER A 134 -7.11 1.87 -0.65
C SER A 134 -8.12 0.82 -0.17
N ASN A 135 -8.38 -0.21 -0.98
CA ASN A 135 -9.26 -1.31 -0.59
C ASN A 135 -8.72 -2.09 0.62
N ALA A 136 -7.42 -2.39 0.63
CA ALA A 136 -6.76 -3.05 1.76
C ALA A 136 -6.92 -2.26 3.07
N LYS A 137 -6.77 -0.93 3.03
CA LYS A 137 -7.03 -0.07 4.19
C LYS A 137 -8.47 -0.18 4.69
N LYS A 138 -9.46 -0.09 3.80
CA LYS A 138 -10.88 -0.25 4.15
C LYS A 138 -11.19 -1.58 4.83
N VAL A 139 -10.64 -2.68 4.30
CA VAL A 139 -10.80 -4.02 4.89
C VAL A 139 -10.10 -4.12 6.25
N SER A 140 -8.92 -3.52 6.39
CA SER A 140 -8.21 -3.49 7.68
C SER A 140 -8.98 -2.72 8.75
N GLU A 141 -9.57 -1.58 8.39
CA GLU A 141 -10.33 -0.70 9.30
C GLU A 141 -11.71 -1.26 9.69
N ASN A 142 -12.35 -2.06 8.83
CA ASN A 142 -13.66 -2.62 9.12
C ASN A 142 -13.57 -3.74 10.18
N ILE A 143 -14.07 -3.46 11.39
CA ILE A 143 -14.08 -4.39 12.53
C ILE A 143 -14.79 -5.73 12.25
N ASN A 144 -15.71 -5.76 11.28
CA ASN A 144 -16.51 -6.92 10.91
C ASN A 144 -16.05 -7.57 9.59
N SER A 145 -14.85 -7.27 9.11
CA SER A 145 -14.30 -7.98 7.95
C SER A 145 -14.10 -9.46 8.27
N THR A 146 -14.58 -10.32 7.37
CA THR A 146 -14.38 -11.77 7.44
C THR A 146 -12.91 -12.11 7.18
N GLN A 147 -12.46 -13.27 7.68
CA GLN A 147 -11.09 -13.71 7.43
C GLN A 147 -10.81 -13.84 5.92
N GLN A 148 -11.77 -14.34 5.14
CA GLN A 148 -11.66 -14.41 3.69
C GLN A 148 -11.43 -13.04 3.05
N ALA A 149 -12.20 -12.01 3.43
CA ALA A 149 -12.04 -10.67 2.87
C ALA A 149 -10.67 -10.07 3.23
N ILE A 150 -10.17 -10.32 4.45
CA ILE A 150 -8.84 -9.90 4.89
C ILE A 150 -7.75 -10.57 4.06
N ASP A 151 -7.86 -11.89 3.87
CA ASP A 151 -6.89 -12.67 3.11
C ASP A 151 -6.87 -12.26 1.63
N GLU A 152 -8.05 -12.04 1.03
CA GLU A 152 -8.21 -11.57 -0.34
C GLU A 152 -7.61 -10.17 -0.54
N ALA A 153 -7.88 -9.24 0.37
CA ALA A 153 -7.30 -7.90 0.34
C ALA A 153 -5.77 -7.93 0.45
N ALA A 154 -5.24 -8.77 1.33
CA ALA A 154 -3.80 -8.95 1.48
C ALA A 154 -3.18 -9.59 0.23
N SER A 155 -3.84 -10.57 -0.38
CA SER A 155 -3.38 -11.20 -1.62
C SER A 155 -3.40 -10.24 -2.81
N ALA A 156 -4.47 -9.45 -2.94
CA ALA A 156 -4.60 -8.44 -3.99
C ALA A 156 -3.48 -7.40 -3.87
N LEU A 157 -3.24 -6.87 -2.66
CA LEU A 157 -2.20 -5.86 -2.44
C LEU A 157 -0.80 -6.40 -2.76
N ARG A 158 -0.50 -7.64 -2.39
CA ARG A 158 0.77 -8.31 -2.79
C ARG A 158 0.90 -8.44 -4.30
N THR A 159 -0.18 -8.77 -5.00
CA THR A 159 -0.18 -8.90 -6.46
C THR A 159 0.09 -7.55 -7.12
N ALA A 160 -0.55 -6.48 -6.64
CA ALA A 160 -0.32 -5.15 -7.16
C ALA A 160 1.12 -4.65 -6.88
N ILE A 161 1.66 -4.91 -5.70
CA ILE A 161 3.08 -4.67 -5.38
C ILE A 161 3.99 -5.43 -6.34
N GLN A 162 3.70 -6.71 -6.61
CA GLN A 162 4.52 -7.53 -7.51
C GLN A 162 4.49 -7.01 -8.94
N LYS A 163 3.33 -6.57 -9.43
CA LYS A 163 3.22 -5.91 -10.75
C LYS A 163 4.11 -4.67 -10.86
N VAL A 164 4.14 -3.84 -9.82
CA VAL A 164 5.02 -2.66 -9.73
C VAL A 164 6.51 -3.05 -9.75
N ILE A 165 6.87 -4.15 -9.11
CA ILE A 165 8.25 -4.66 -9.06
C ILE A 165 8.67 -5.22 -10.41
N ASP A 166 7.80 -6.00 -11.06
CA ASP A 166 8.09 -6.67 -12.32
C ASP A 166 8.00 -5.72 -13.54
N PHE A 167 7.52 -4.49 -13.34
CA PHE A 167 7.37 -3.52 -14.41
C PHE A 167 8.72 -3.00 -14.91
N GLU A 168 8.89 -3.05 -16.24
CA GLU A 168 10.03 -2.44 -16.91
C GLU A 168 9.88 -0.92 -16.96
N ARG A 169 10.64 -0.23 -16.10
CA ARG A 169 10.49 1.22 -15.86
C ARG A 169 10.90 2.04 -17.07
N VAL A 170 10.15 3.12 -17.29
CA VAL A 170 10.41 4.09 -18.36
C VAL A 170 11.22 5.26 -17.80
N ASN A 171 12.41 5.47 -18.35
CA ASN A 171 13.30 6.57 -17.99
C ASN A 171 13.08 7.77 -18.91
N LYS A 172 12.55 8.86 -18.34
CA LYS A 172 12.30 10.12 -19.05
C LYS A 172 13.29 11.24 -18.72
N GLU A 173 14.23 11.02 -17.80
CA GLU A 173 15.11 12.09 -17.32
C GLU A 173 16.01 12.63 -18.44
N VAL A 174 16.53 11.77 -19.32
CA VAL A 174 17.36 12.21 -20.45
C VAL A 174 16.55 13.10 -21.42
N LEU A 175 15.29 12.76 -21.70
CA LEU A 175 14.41 13.56 -22.55
C LEU A 175 14.09 14.90 -21.89
N LYS A 176 13.75 14.88 -20.60
CA LYS A 176 13.42 16.04 -19.78
C LYS A 176 14.58 17.04 -19.73
N ASP A 177 15.80 16.57 -19.48
CA ASP A 177 16.97 17.43 -19.42
C ASP A 177 17.33 18.03 -20.79
N TYR A 178 17.20 17.23 -21.86
CA TYR A 178 17.42 17.75 -23.21
C TYR A 178 16.36 18.79 -23.61
N ILE A 179 15.09 18.62 -23.24
CA ILE A 179 14.04 19.63 -23.43
C ILE A 179 14.44 20.94 -22.75
N LYS A 180 14.85 20.92 -21.47
CA LYS A 180 15.29 22.12 -20.74
C LYS A 180 16.47 22.80 -21.42
N GLU A 181 17.44 22.03 -21.92
CA GLU A 181 18.60 22.56 -22.63
C GLU A 181 18.18 23.35 -23.87
N VAL A 182 17.33 22.75 -24.72
CA VAL A 182 16.98 23.34 -26.02
C VAL A 182 15.91 24.43 -25.93
N GLU A 183 15.13 24.50 -24.85
CA GLU A 183 14.21 25.60 -24.56
C GLU A 183 14.95 26.94 -24.35
N ASN A 184 16.20 26.88 -23.88
CA ASN A 184 17.03 28.06 -23.67
C ASN A 184 17.79 28.49 -24.94
N LEU A 185 17.57 27.84 -26.07
CA LEU A 185 18.24 28.17 -27.32
C LEU A 185 17.72 29.51 -27.87
N ASP A 186 18.64 30.43 -28.16
CA ASP A 186 18.31 31.68 -28.85
C ASP A 186 17.99 31.40 -30.32
N LEU A 187 16.69 31.27 -30.61
CA LEU A 187 16.17 30.95 -31.94
C LEU A 187 16.29 32.12 -32.93
N SER A 188 16.54 33.36 -32.48
CA SER A 188 16.61 34.53 -33.38
C SER A 188 17.72 34.45 -34.43
N LYS A 189 18.70 33.56 -34.20
CA LYS A 189 19.85 33.33 -35.07
C LYS A 189 19.57 32.36 -36.23
N TYR A 190 18.39 31.77 -36.32
CA TYR A 190 18.07 30.69 -37.25
C TYR A 190 16.91 31.04 -38.20
N THR A 191 16.81 30.31 -39.30
CA THR A 191 15.77 30.53 -40.32
C THR A 191 14.41 30.04 -39.86
N ASP A 192 13.35 30.78 -40.23
CA ASP A 192 11.97 30.49 -39.82
C ASP A 192 11.53 29.06 -40.16
N THR A 193 11.94 28.54 -41.32
CA THR A 193 11.62 27.17 -41.76
C THR A 193 12.18 26.12 -40.79
N THR A 194 13.46 26.20 -40.44
CA THR A 194 14.09 25.22 -39.54
C THR A 194 13.66 25.40 -38.09
N ILE A 195 13.33 26.63 -37.69
CA ILE A 195 12.71 26.93 -36.38
C ILE A 195 11.36 26.24 -36.24
N ALA A 196 10.52 26.27 -37.28
CA ALA A 196 9.20 25.64 -37.23
C ALA A 196 9.30 24.12 -37.02
N GLU A 197 10.20 23.45 -37.75
CA GLU A 197 10.47 22.02 -37.58
C GLU A 197 11.00 21.68 -36.18
N PHE A 198 11.94 22.48 -35.67
CA PHE A 198 12.45 22.35 -34.31
C PHE A 198 11.35 22.50 -33.25
N LYS A 199 10.49 23.53 -33.37
CA LYS A 199 9.36 23.74 -32.46
C LYS A 199 8.38 22.58 -32.48
N ASN A 200 8.12 22.01 -33.66
CA ASN A 200 7.26 20.82 -33.78
C ASN A 200 7.87 19.60 -33.07
N ALA A 201 9.18 19.36 -33.25
CA ALA A 201 9.89 18.29 -32.55
C ALA A 201 9.91 18.50 -31.03
N LEU A 202 10.11 19.74 -30.57
CA LEU A 202 10.08 20.11 -29.15
C LEU A 202 8.69 19.87 -28.55
N ASN A 203 7.63 20.26 -29.25
CA ASN A 203 6.26 20.02 -28.80
C ASN A 203 5.94 18.52 -28.71
N ASN A 204 6.38 17.73 -29.70
CA ASN A 204 6.23 16.28 -29.64
C ASN A 204 6.99 15.66 -28.46
N ALA A 205 8.22 16.10 -28.21
CA ALA A 205 9.02 15.68 -27.06
C ALA A 205 8.34 16.00 -25.72
N LYS A 206 7.76 17.19 -25.57
CA LYS A 206 6.98 17.56 -24.38
C LYS A 206 5.73 16.69 -24.21
N ASN A 207 5.03 16.39 -25.31
CA ASN A 207 3.85 15.52 -25.25
C ASN A 207 4.22 14.10 -24.80
N VAL A 208 5.35 13.56 -25.26
CA VAL A 208 5.84 12.23 -24.84
C VAL A 208 6.32 12.26 -23.39
N LEU A 209 7.02 13.32 -22.97
CA LEU A 209 7.43 13.51 -21.57
C LEU A 209 6.22 13.48 -20.63
N ASN A 210 5.15 14.18 -20.98
CA ASN A 210 3.91 14.29 -20.21
C ASN A 210 2.93 13.12 -20.40
N ASN A 211 3.23 12.15 -21.27
CA ASN A 211 2.38 10.99 -21.48
C ASN A 211 2.75 9.89 -20.48
N ASP A 212 1.93 9.67 -19.46
CA ASP A 212 2.20 8.70 -18.40
C ASP A 212 2.17 7.23 -18.87
N SER A 213 1.68 6.98 -20.09
CA SER A 213 1.70 5.67 -20.74
C SER A 213 2.78 5.56 -21.83
N ALA A 214 3.67 6.55 -21.97
CA ALA A 214 4.75 6.50 -22.94
C ALA A 214 5.68 5.32 -22.66
N THR A 215 6.00 4.57 -23.70
CA THR A 215 7.01 3.52 -23.68
C THR A 215 8.42 4.11 -23.76
N GLN A 216 9.44 3.36 -23.31
CA GLN A 216 10.83 3.78 -23.46
C GLN A 216 11.17 4.07 -24.94
N ASP A 217 10.64 3.24 -25.84
CA ASP A 217 10.79 3.37 -27.28
C ASP A 217 10.25 4.71 -27.83
N GLU A 218 9.12 5.19 -27.30
CA GLU A 218 8.56 6.49 -27.66
C GLU A 218 9.38 7.64 -27.10
N VAL A 219 9.87 7.50 -25.86
CA VAL A 219 10.76 8.48 -25.22
C VAL A 219 12.05 8.63 -26.02
N ASP A 220 12.67 7.51 -26.41
CA ASP A 220 13.92 7.48 -27.17
C ASP A 220 13.73 8.06 -28.58
N LYS A 221 12.62 7.72 -29.25
CA LYS A 221 12.26 8.29 -30.56
C LYS A 221 12.03 9.79 -30.48
N ALA A 222 11.36 10.28 -29.45
CA ALA A 222 11.11 11.70 -29.25
C ALA A 222 12.42 12.47 -28.99
N LEU A 223 13.31 11.91 -28.15
CA LEU A 223 14.64 12.46 -27.91
C LEU A 223 15.46 12.53 -29.21
N SER A 224 15.50 11.44 -29.96
CA SER A 224 16.23 11.36 -31.24
C SER A 224 15.73 12.40 -32.25
N LYS A 225 14.41 12.52 -32.41
CA LYS A 225 13.79 13.53 -33.29
C LYS A 225 14.12 14.96 -32.86
N LEU A 226 14.06 15.26 -31.56
CA LEU A 226 14.43 16.57 -31.04
C LEU A 226 15.92 16.88 -31.26
N LYS A 227 16.80 15.89 -31.08
CA LYS A 227 18.23 16.02 -31.39
C LYS A 227 18.49 16.31 -32.86
N ALA A 228 17.86 15.55 -33.76
CA ALA A 228 17.97 15.77 -35.20
C ALA A 228 17.47 17.16 -35.61
N ALA A 229 16.31 17.59 -35.08
CA ALA A 229 15.75 18.90 -35.41
C ALA A 229 16.62 20.06 -34.92
N LYS A 230 17.23 19.95 -33.72
CA LYS A 230 18.23 20.94 -33.26
C LYS A 230 19.45 20.98 -34.19
N GLY A 231 19.94 19.83 -34.63
CA GLY A 231 21.08 19.75 -35.56
C GLY A 231 20.79 20.28 -36.96
N ALA A 232 19.52 20.28 -37.39
CA ALA A 232 19.07 20.80 -38.67
C ALA A 232 18.83 22.33 -38.68
N LEU A 233 18.90 22.99 -37.53
CA LEU A 233 18.74 24.45 -37.43
C LEU A 233 19.79 25.16 -38.29
N THR A 234 19.33 25.96 -39.25
CA THR A 234 20.19 26.70 -40.18
C THR A 234 20.22 28.17 -39.79
N LYS A 235 21.42 28.77 -39.68
CA LYS A 235 21.56 30.18 -39.29
C LYS A 235 21.00 31.12 -40.35
N VAL A 236 20.41 32.24 -39.92
CA VAL A 236 20.15 33.39 -40.79
C VAL A 236 21.52 33.97 -41.15
N ASN A 237 22.12 33.55 -42.26
CA ASN A 237 23.36 34.18 -42.68
C ASN A 237 23.11 35.66 -42.97
N GLU A 238 23.90 36.52 -42.34
CA GLU A 238 24.18 37.87 -42.83
C GLU A 238 24.68 37.73 -44.29
N ASN A 239 23.94 38.32 -45.22
CA ASN A 239 24.21 38.53 -46.65
C ASN A 239 25.53 37.93 -47.24
N PRO A 240 25.49 37.06 -48.28
CA PRO A 240 26.67 36.78 -49.09
C PRO A 240 27.02 38.03 -49.91
N GLY A 241 28.06 38.76 -49.48
CA GLY A 241 28.68 39.81 -50.27
C GLY A 241 29.03 39.30 -51.67
N THR A 242 28.64 40.10 -52.66
CA THR A 242 28.91 39.96 -54.09
C THR A 242 30.35 39.53 -54.41
N GLY A 243 30.51 38.38 -55.07
CA GLY A 243 31.74 37.95 -55.71
C GLY A 243 31.43 37.42 -57.12
N ASN A 244 31.95 38.13 -58.12
CA ASN A 244 31.81 37.96 -59.58
C ASN A 244 32.01 36.51 -60.08
N PRO A 245 31.35 36.05 -61.17
CA PRO A 245 31.67 34.78 -61.81
C PRO A 245 32.88 34.95 -62.73
N ASP A 246 33.88 34.07 -62.61
CA ASP A 246 34.95 33.89 -63.60
C ASP A 246 34.94 32.41 -64.07
N PRO A 247 35.04 32.10 -65.38
CA PRO A 247 34.79 30.77 -65.93
C PRO A 247 36.09 30.04 -66.28
N ASN A 248 36.29 28.80 -65.82
CA ASN A 248 36.80 27.69 -66.65
C ASN A 248 36.82 26.32 -65.92
N PRO A 249 36.71 25.18 -66.64
CA PRO A 249 36.70 23.84 -66.07
C PRO A 249 38.10 23.20 -66.05
N GLY A 250 38.34 22.33 -65.07
CA GLY A 250 39.55 21.53 -64.97
C GLY A 250 39.29 20.25 -64.18
N THR A 251 39.36 19.13 -64.88
CA THR A 251 39.28 17.74 -64.40
C THR A 251 40.48 17.37 -63.51
N GLU A 252 40.27 16.52 -62.51
CA GLU A 252 40.92 15.19 -62.36
C GLU A 252 40.77 14.62 -60.94
N ASN A 253 40.41 13.34 -60.89
CA ASN A 253 40.43 12.43 -59.74
C ASN A 253 41.85 11.86 -59.61
N PRO A 254 42.38 11.55 -58.40
CA PRO A 254 42.33 10.14 -57.98
C PRO A 254 42.22 9.92 -56.45
N THR A 255 41.55 8.82 -56.06
CA THR A 255 41.82 8.03 -54.83
C THR A 255 42.97 7.04 -55.11
N PRO A 256 43.62 6.31 -54.15
CA PRO A 256 43.19 5.95 -52.78
C PRO A 256 44.26 5.88 -51.64
N ASN A 257 43.77 5.85 -50.38
CA ASN A 257 44.16 5.10 -49.14
C ASN A 257 45.66 4.87 -48.75
N PRO A 258 46.05 4.86 -47.45
CA PRO A 258 45.99 3.61 -46.64
C PRO A 258 45.80 3.74 -45.10
N GLY A 259 45.23 2.68 -44.49
CA GLY A 259 45.47 2.18 -43.11
C GLY A 259 44.71 2.90 -41.98
N THR A 260 44.28 2.29 -40.87
CA THR A 260 44.68 1.06 -40.13
C THR A 260 43.56 0.69 -39.13
N GLU A 261 43.10 -0.55 -39.09
CA GLU A 261 43.29 -1.55 -38.00
C GLU A 261 42.24 -1.60 -36.87
N ASN A 262 41.80 -2.85 -36.64
CA ASN A 262 40.92 -3.46 -35.62
C ASN A 262 41.74 -3.77 -34.34
N PRO A 263 41.20 -4.14 -33.14
CA PRO A 263 40.46 -5.40 -32.86
C PRO A 263 39.26 -5.23 -31.87
N ASN A 264 38.16 -6.01 -31.91
CA ASN A 264 37.97 -7.41 -31.47
C ASN A 264 38.44 -7.65 -30.01
N GLU A 265 37.79 -8.37 -29.09
CA GLU A 265 36.99 -9.61 -29.16
C GLU A 265 36.55 -9.98 -27.73
N GLY A 266 35.49 -10.80 -27.51
CA GLY A 266 35.30 -11.44 -26.19
C GLY A 266 33.90 -11.98 -25.83
N ASN A 267 33.61 -13.19 -26.28
CA ASN A 267 32.38 -13.98 -26.10
C ASN A 267 32.38 -14.81 -24.78
N GLY A 268 31.22 -15.17 -24.22
CA GLY A 268 31.14 -16.20 -23.17
C GLY A 268 29.77 -16.40 -22.47
N LYS A 269 29.19 -17.59 -22.63
CA LYS A 269 27.88 -18.06 -22.14
C LYS A 269 27.88 -18.49 -20.65
N GLY A 270 26.72 -18.35 -20.00
CA GLY A 270 26.10 -19.37 -19.12
C GLY A 270 26.43 -19.35 -17.62
N ASN A 271 25.46 -18.98 -16.77
CA ASN A 271 24.82 -19.83 -15.75
C ASN A 271 24.13 -19.00 -14.65
N GLU A 272 23.02 -19.54 -14.18
CA GLU A 272 22.27 -19.13 -13.00
C GLU A 272 23.20 -19.05 -11.78
N ASP A 273 23.35 -17.86 -11.20
CA ASP A 273 23.89 -17.72 -9.85
C ASP A 273 23.22 -16.54 -9.12
N LEU A 274 22.51 -16.89 -8.05
CA LEU A 274 21.90 -16.02 -7.07
C LEU A 274 22.98 -15.41 -6.18
N SER A 275 23.66 -14.39 -6.69
CA SER A 275 24.66 -13.64 -5.94
C SER A 275 24.26 -12.17 -5.83
N LEU A 276 23.65 -11.80 -4.69
CA LEU A 276 23.41 -10.41 -4.29
C LEU A 276 24.75 -9.74 -3.90
N PRO A 277 25.12 -8.58 -4.45
CA PRO A 277 26.20 -7.79 -3.90
C PRO A 277 25.69 -6.52 -3.18
N GLY A 278 26.24 -6.32 -1.97
CA GLY A 278 26.68 -5.00 -1.51
C GLY A 278 25.67 -4.12 -0.77
N THR A 279 25.56 -4.29 0.55
CA THR A 279 25.03 -3.25 1.45
C THR A 279 26.11 -2.21 1.72
N GLY A 280 25.93 -1.00 1.21
CA GLY A 280 26.76 0.15 1.59
C GLY A 280 26.54 1.35 0.67
N ASP A 281 25.46 2.12 0.86
CA ASP A 281 25.43 3.35 1.65
C ASP A 281 24.00 3.95 1.61
N ASP A 282 23.61 4.74 2.63
CA ASP A 282 22.27 5.34 2.88
C ASP A 282 21.09 4.39 3.24
N SER A 283 21.16 3.78 4.43
CA SER A 283 20.42 2.56 4.80
C SER A 283 19.16 2.72 5.69
N SER A 284 18.27 3.66 5.40
CA SER A 284 16.88 3.58 5.90
C SER A 284 15.94 3.06 4.81
N LEU A 285 15.99 3.63 3.61
CA LEU A 285 15.08 3.32 2.50
C LEU A 285 15.28 1.92 1.90
N ASN A 286 16.52 1.44 1.77
CA ASN A 286 16.79 0.08 1.30
C ASN A 286 16.23 -0.97 2.26
N LYS A 287 16.32 -0.74 3.58
CA LYS A 287 15.74 -1.66 4.59
C LYS A 287 14.23 -1.81 4.40
N TYR A 288 13.51 -0.73 4.13
CA TYR A 288 12.06 -0.80 3.92
C TYR A 288 11.67 -1.40 2.57
N MET A 289 12.41 -1.13 1.48
CA MET A 289 12.25 -1.84 0.21
C MET A 289 12.47 -3.35 0.38
N PHE A 290 13.51 -3.75 1.14
CA PHE A 290 13.72 -5.15 1.53
C PHE A 290 12.59 -5.70 2.42
N VAL A 291 11.95 -4.89 3.29
CA VAL A 291 10.78 -5.29 4.07
C VAL A 291 9.56 -5.51 3.17
N VAL A 292 9.26 -4.59 2.23
CA VAL A 292 8.16 -4.76 1.27
C VAL A 292 8.41 -5.99 0.38
N LEU A 293 9.64 -6.18 -0.10
CA LEU A 293 10.06 -7.34 -0.90
C LEU A 293 10.06 -8.66 -0.11
N SER A 294 10.40 -8.64 1.17
CA SER A 294 10.39 -9.85 2.01
C SER A 294 8.97 -10.22 2.45
N LEU A 295 8.09 -9.23 2.66
CA LEU A 295 6.66 -9.46 2.91
C LEU A 295 5.92 -9.96 1.65
N SER A 296 6.35 -9.59 0.45
CA SER A 296 5.84 -10.15 -0.80
C SER A 296 6.41 -11.55 -1.11
N ALA A 297 7.73 -11.75 -0.97
CA ALA A 297 8.41 -13.02 -1.27
C ALA A 297 8.15 -14.12 -0.23
N GLY A 298 8.07 -13.78 1.06
CA GLY A 298 7.86 -14.73 2.15
C GLY A 298 6.54 -15.51 2.02
N LEU A 299 5.52 -14.94 1.38
CA LEU A 299 4.21 -15.57 1.21
C LEU A 299 4.03 -16.31 -0.13
N TYR A 300 4.80 -15.99 -1.19
CA TYR A 300 4.82 -16.80 -2.42
C TYR A 300 5.16 -18.27 -2.11
N LEU A 301 6.06 -18.49 -1.13
CA LEU A 301 6.42 -19.82 -0.64
C LEU A 301 5.31 -20.49 0.21
N LEU A 302 4.49 -19.72 0.94
CA LEU A 302 3.38 -20.23 1.75
C LEU A 302 2.15 -20.60 0.91
N LEU A 303 1.84 -19.83 -0.14
CA LEU A 303 0.75 -20.14 -1.07
C LEU A 303 1.01 -21.43 -1.88
N ARG A 304 2.29 -21.72 -2.20
CA ARG A 304 2.67 -23.00 -2.86
C ARG A 304 2.47 -24.21 -1.95
N LYS A 305 2.63 -24.07 -0.63
CA LYS A 305 2.36 -25.15 0.33
C LYS A 305 0.87 -25.43 0.50
N ASN A 306 0.03 -24.41 0.63
CA ASN A 306 -1.41 -24.60 0.80
C ASN A 306 -2.12 -25.14 -0.45
N LYS A 307 -1.60 -24.87 -1.65
CA LYS A 307 -2.15 -25.46 -2.89
C LYS A 307 -1.82 -26.95 -3.04
N LYS A 308 -0.71 -27.44 -2.45
CA LYS A 308 -0.39 -28.88 -2.39
C LYS A 308 -1.16 -29.61 -1.29
N ALA A 309 -1.49 -28.94 -0.19
CA ALA A 309 -2.25 -29.54 0.91
C ALA A 309 -3.75 -29.75 0.61
N LYS A 310 -4.30 -29.06 -0.41
CA LYS A 310 -5.69 -29.26 -0.87
C LYS A 310 -5.82 -30.26 -2.04
N LEU A 311 -4.73 -30.91 -2.45
CA LEU A 311 -4.69 -31.87 -3.56
C LEU A 311 -4.27 -33.30 -3.14
N ASN A 312 -4.13 -33.55 -1.84
CA ASN A 312 -3.84 -34.88 -1.29
C ASN A 312 -4.90 -35.26 -0.25
#